data_AF-A0A1J3IZ61-F1
#
_entry.id   AF-A0A1J3IZ61-F1
#
_cell.length_a   1.000
_cell.length_b   1.000
_cell.length_c   1.000
_cell.angle_alpha   90.00
_cell.angle_beta   90.00
_cell.angle_gamma   90.00
#
_symmetry.space_group_name_H-M   'P 1'
#
loop_
_entity.id
_entity.type
_entity.pdbx_description
1 polymer ?
#
loop_
_entity_poly.entity_id
_entity_poly.type
_entity_poly.pdbx_seq_one_letter_code
_entity_poly.pdbx_strand_id
1 'polypeptide(L)'
;QKKLGILKETKIWGEIEPKYNFFTSFRFGSDIKEKRVFPRKFPMFPVTSRRHFSFSLYMLRSSSPHNHVLYSSSFLPLFVSSRSSAPKDNRKTLSPPMAACIDTCRTGKPQISSRDSTRSHDDESGFRYLNYYRTGYPDRVSRAPTKTLHTRPLVEDLDRDAEIDDVWEKIREEAKSDIQREPIVSGYYHASIVSQRSLEAALANTLSVKLSNLNLPSNTLFDLFNGVLEEHPEIVESVKQDLIAVKERDPACISYVHCFLHFKGFLACQAHRIAHELWTQDRKILALLIQNRVSEAFAVDFHPGAKIGTGILLDHATAIVIGETAVVGNNVSILHNVTLGGTGKQCGDRHPKIGDGVLIGAGTCILGNITIGEGAKIGAGSVVLKDVPPRTTAVGNPARLLGGKDNPKKHDKIPGLTMDQTSHISEWSDYVI
;
A
#
# COMPACT_ATOMS: atom_id res chain seq x y z
N GLN A 1 62.78 -46.24 21.23
CA GLN A 1 62.87 -47.23 20.12
C GLN A 1 62.64 -46.49 18.79
N LYS A 2 63.19 -47.01 17.68
CA LYS A 2 62.91 -46.81 16.22
C LYS A 2 61.80 -45.80 15.82
N LYS A 3 61.84 -45.03 14.71
CA LYS A 3 62.75 -44.81 13.55
C LYS A 3 62.21 -43.51 12.86
N LEU A 4 62.97 -42.52 12.38
CA LEU A 4 63.95 -42.41 11.28
C LEU A 4 63.36 -41.83 9.96
N GLY A 5 64.04 -40.84 9.37
CA GLY A 5 63.71 -40.15 8.10
C GLY A 5 63.94 -38.62 8.21
N ILE A 6 65.17 -38.09 8.24
CA ILE A 6 66.22 -38.03 7.19
C ILE A 6 65.67 -37.34 5.92
N LEU A 7 65.81 -36.01 5.75
CA LEU A 7 66.98 -35.24 5.26
C LEU A 7 67.42 -35.54 3.81
N LYS A 8 67.29 -34.53 2.93
CA LYS A 8 68.46 -33.79 2.40
C LYS A 8 68.05 -32.53 1.62
N GLU A 9 68.73 -31.42 1.91
CA GLU A 9 68.81 -30.23 1.05
C GLU A 9 69.80 -30.46 -0.10
N THR A 10 69.71 -29.62 -1.15
CA THR A 10 70.93 -28.99 -1.69
C THR A 10 70.64 -27.59 -2.23
N LYS A 11 71.36 -26.59 -1.70
CA LYS A 11 71.44 -25.21 -2.22
C LYS A 11 72.26 -25.15 -3.51
N ILE A 12 72.12 -24.05 -4.28
CA ILE A 12 73.26 -23.25 -4.79
C ILE A 12 72.79 -21.82 -5.14
N TRP A 13 73.53 -20.85 -4.60
CA TRP A 13 73.84 -19.45 -4.96
C TRP A 13 73.20 -18.78 -6.21
N GLY A 14 72.97 -17.46 -6.25
CA GLY A 14 73.51 -16.40 -5.37
C GLY A 14 72.88 -15.00 -5.55
N GLU A 15 73.62 -13.98 -5.13
CA GLU A 15 73.17 -12.68 -4.59
C GLU A 15 73.02 -11.50 -5.61
N ILE A 16 72.25 -10.45 -5.22
CA ILE A 16 72.58 -8.98 -5.15
C ILE A 16 73.14 -8.29 -6.44
N GLU A 17 72.73 -7.09 -6.92
CA GLU A 17 71.81 -5.99 -6.54
C GLU A 17 71.41 -5.18 -7.84
N PRO A 18 70.61 -4.09 -7.82
CA PRO A 18 70.14 -3.38 -9.02
C PRO A 18 71.07 -2.22 -9.48
N LYS A 19 70.77 -1.58 -10.63
CA LYS A 19 70.61 -0.10 -10.78
C LYS A 19 70.48 0.42 -12.23
N TYR A 20 69.98 1.67 -12.29
CA TYR A 20 70.19 2.76 -13.26
C TYR A 20 69.21 3.00 -14.44
N ASN A 21 68.54 4.16 -14.32
CA ASN A 21 67.96 4.96 -15.39
C ASN A 21 69.01 5.41 -16.42
N PHE A 22 68.56 5.75 -17.63
CA PHE A 22 69.12 6.88 -18.35
C PHE A 22 68.05 7.75 -19.02
N PHE A 23 68.34 9.05 -19.11
CA PHE A 23 67.49 10.11 -19.65
C PHE A 23 67.35 10.05 -21.17
N THR A 24 66.26 10.62 -21.70
CA THR A 24 66.37 11.79 -22.60
C THR A 24 65.03 12.51 -22.74
N SER A 25 65.05 13.84 -22.63
CA SER A 25 63.94 14.73 -22.97
C SER A 25 64.27 15.47 -24.27
N PHE A 26 63.25 15.83 -25.04
CA PHE A 26 63.33 16.99 -25.93
C PHE A 26 62.04 17.79 -25.87
N ARG A 27 62.21 19.12 -25.77
CA ARG A 27 61.15 20.13 -25.68
C ARG A 27 61.63 21.30 -26.54
N PHE A 28 60.85 21.72 -27.53
CA PHE A 28 60.88 22.99 -28.29
C PHE A 28 59.98 22.75 -29.53
N GLY A 29 59.17 23.68 -30.03
CA GLY A 29 58.82 25.03 -29.56
C GLY A 29 57.80 25.67 -30.51
N SER A 30 57.02 26.60 -29.97
CA SER A 30 56.45 27.81 -30.59
C SER A 30 56.04 27.88 -32.08
N ASP A 31 54.77 28.30 -32.27
CA ASP A 31 54.36 29.49 -33.04
C ASP A 31 54.00 29.48 -34.56
N ILE A 32 52.72 29.87 -34.78
CA ILE A 32 52.24 31.00 -35.63
C ILE A 32 51.79 30.77 -37.10
N LYS A 33 50.71 31.51 -37.44
CA LYS A 33 50.10 31.89 -38.75
C LYS A 33 49.12 30.89 -39.41
N GLU A 34 47.81 31.15 -39.37
CA GLU A 34 46.98 32.00 -40.27
C GLU A 34 46.21 31.12 -41.30
N LYS A 35 45.01 31.42 -41.83
CA LYS A 35 44.08 32.58 -41.79
C LYS A 35 42.66 32.16 -42.28
N ARG A 36 41.71 33.11 -42.20
CA ARG A 36 40.32 33.16 -42.78
C ARG A 36 39.20 32.62 -41.86
N VAL A 37 38.33 33.40 -41.21
CA VAL A 37 37.53 34.63 -41.53
C VAL A 37 36.14 34.31 -42.12
N PHE A 38 35.12 34.25 -41.24
CA PHE A 38 33.89 35.09 -41.15
C PHE A 38 33.38 35.83 -42.42
N PRO A 39 32.06 36.16 -42.56
CA PRO A 39 31.32 36.90 -41.51
C PRO A 39 29.77 36.85 -41.40
N ARG A 40 29.31 37.16 -40.17
CA ARG A 40 28.10 37.98 -39.80
C ARG A 40 26.70 37.35 -40.01
N LYS A 41 25.64 37.70 -39.24
CA LYS A 41 25.37 38.96 -38.49
C LYS A 41 24.46 38.73 -37.25
N PHE A 42 24.74 39.48 -36.18
CA PHE A 42 23.90 39.71 -34.97
C PHE A 42 22.98 40.95 -35.21
N PRO A 43 21.94 41.26 -34.40
CA PRO A 43 22.11 41.85 -33.05
C PRO A 43 21.06 41.49 -31.96
N MET A 44 21.36 41.92 -30.73
CA MET A 44 20.49 41.87 -29.53
C MET A 44 20.01 43.28 -29.12
N PHE A 45 19.07 43.31 -28.15
CA PHE A 45 18.75 44.43 -27.22
C PHE A 45 17.93 45.62 -27.76
N PRO A 46 17.18 46.39 -26.91
CA PRO A 46 17.35 46.54 -25.44
C PRO A 46 16.08 46.47 -24.56
N VAL A 47 16.29 46.72 -23.26
CA VAL A 47 15.29 46.83 -22.18
C VAL A 47 14.63 48.22 -22.16
N THR A 48 13.31 48.29 -22.04
CA THR A 48 12.46 49.39 -21.47
C THR A 48 10.98 48.95 -21.55
N SER A 49 10.01 49.43 -20.77
CA SER A 49 9.97 50.26 -19.55
C SER A 49 8.67 49.98 -18.76
N ARG A 50 8.44 50.63 -17.61
CA ARG A 50 7.12 50.66 -16.93
C ARG A 50 6.10 51.48 -17.72
N ARG A 51 4.82 51.08 -17.70
CA ARG A 51 3.65 51.98 -17.44
C ARG A 51 2.35 51.19 -17.23
N HIS A 52 1.52 51.68 -16.31
CA HIS A 52 0.12 51.25 -16.16
C HIS A 52 -0.72 51.70 -17.36
N PHE A 53 -1.78 50.96 -17.67
CA PHE A 53 -3.05 51.58 -18.07
C PHE A 53 -4.23 50.88 -17.39
N SER A 54 -5.17 51.70 -16.93
CA SER A 54 -6.49 51.32 -16.42
C SER A 54 -7.55 51.81 -17.41
N PHE A 55 -8.81 51.53 -17.11
CA PHE A 55 -10.09 51.79 -17.80
C PHE A 55 -10.68 50.56 -18.50
N SER A 56 -11.84 50.00 -18.15
CA SER A 56 -13.10 50.44 -17.51
C SER A 56 -14.24 50.41 -18.53
N LEU A 57 -15.17 49.47 -18.28
CA LEU A 57 -16.62 49.57 -18.41
C LEU A 57 -17.22 50.36 -19.60
N TYR A 58 -17.94 49.65 -20.47
CA TYR A 58 -19.16 50.21 -21.07
C TYR A 58 -20.33 49.22 -20.98
N MET A 59 -21.43 49.72 -20.45
CA MET A 59 -22.76 49.11 -20.47
C MET A 59 -23.43 49.36 -21.82
N LEU A 60 -24.30 48.44 -22.26
CA LEU A 60 -25.55 48.80 -22.97
C LEU A 60 -26.60 47.68 -22.87
N ARG A 61 -27.78 48.03 -22.36
CA ARG A 61 -29.07 47.31 -22.58
C ARG A 61 -29.44 47.45 -24.07
N SER A 62 -30.33 46.68 -24.70
CA SER A 62 -31.54 45.94 -24.30
C SER A 62 -31.84 44.83 -25.35
N SER A 63 -32.93 44.04 -25.41
CA SER A 63 -34.26 44.00 -24.76
C SER A 63 -34.72 42.54 -24.55
N SER A 64 -35.99 42.32 -24.18
CA SER A 64 -36.73 41.04 -24.24
C SER A 64 -37.92 41.19 -25.23
N PRO A 65 -38.71 40.14 -25.57
CA PRO A 65 -39.81 39.72 -24.67
C PRO A 65 -40.15 38.20 -24.61
N HIS A 66 -40.60 37.80 -23.41
CA HIS A 66 -41.69 36.85 -23.06
C HIS A 66 -41.77 35.40 -23.62
N ASN A 67 -41.81 34.42 -22.71
CA ASN A 67 -43.12 33.97 -22.17
C ASN A 67 -43.00 33.27 -20.78
N HIS A 68 -44.10 33.29 -20.00
CA HIS A 68 -44.18 32.78 -18.61
C HIS A 68 -45.01 31.49 -18.51
N VAL A 69 -44.68 30.63 -17.53
CA VAL A 69 -45.68 29.88 -16.71
C VAL A 69 -45.21 29.90 -15.24
N LEU A 70 -46.15 30.04 -14.32
CA LEU A 70 -45.95 30.15 -12.87
C LEU A 70 -46.23 28.84 -12.15
N TYR A 71 -45.60 28.62 -10.99
CA TYR A 71 -46.29 28.05 -9.82
C TYR A 71 -45.68 28.62 -8.53
N SER A 72 -46.53 28.91 -7.54
CA SER A 72 -46.14 29.47 -6.25
C SER A 72 -46.48 28.55 -5.09
N SER A 73 -45.68 28.59 -4.04
CA SER A 73 -46.18 28.45 -2.68
C SER A 73 -45.23 29.13 -1.69
N SER A 74 -45.79 30.00 -0.86
CA SER A 74 -45.09 30.81 0.13
C SER A 74 -45.58 30.42 1.52
N PHE A 75 -44.69 30.09 2.46
CA PHE A 75 -45.01 30.11 3.88
C PHE A 75 -43.80 30.52 4.73
N LEU A 76 -44.02 31.54 5.57
CA LEU A 76 -43.11 32.05 6.60
C LEU A 76 -44.00 32.66 7.69
N PRO A 77 -43.79 32.38 8.98
CA PRO A 77 -44.34 33.19 10.05
C PRO A 77 -43.24 33.85 10.91
N LEU A 78 -43.17 35.17 10.76
CA LEU A 78 -43.07 36.21 11.80
C LEU A 78 -42.27 35.96 13.11
N PHE A 79 -41.32 36.86 13.33
CA PHE A 79 -40.76 37.21 14.64
C PHE A 79 -41.80 37.84 15.59
N VAL A 80 -41.60 37.64 16.90
CA VAL A 80 -42.04 38.58 17.95
C VAL A 80 -40.81 39.08 18.71
N SER A 81 -40.84 40.35 19.12
CA SER A 81 -39.70 41.09 19.68
C SER A 81 -39.89 41.42 21.16
N SER A 82 -38.80 41.44 21.93
CA SER A 82 -38.68 42.33 23.08
C SER A 82 -37.25 42.92 23.15
N ARG A 83 -37.14 44.15 23.66
CA ARG A 83 -35.94 45.02 23.60
C ARG A 83 -35.16 45.04 24.92
N SER A 84 -33.94 45.59 24.82
CA SER A 84 -33.11 46.26 25.86
C SER A 84 -31.79 45.52 26.11
N SER A 85 -30.60 46.14 26.17
CA SER A 85 -30.17 47.53 25.93
C SER A 85 -28.67 47.55 25.56
N ALA A 86 -28.19 48.66 24.98
CA ALA A 86 -26.76 48.95 24.70
C ALA A 86 -26.25 50.04 25.69
N PRO A 87 -24.99 50.56 25.66
CA PRO A 87 -23.90 50.36 24.68
C PRO A 87 -22.43 50.33 25.24
N LYS A 88 -21.44 50.34 24.30
CA LYS A 88 -19.98 50.64 24.46
C LYS A 88 -19.08 49.50 25.00
N ASP A 89 -17.79 49.34 24.64
CA ASP A 89 -16.92 50.13 23.74
C ASP A 89 -15.74 49.35 23.08
N ASN A 90 -15.17 49.93 22.03
CA ASN A 90 -13.80 49.82 21.46
C ASN A 90 -12.99 48.49 21.29
N ARG A 91 -12.73 48.18 20.00
CA ARG A 91 -11.44 47.86 19.33
C ARG A 91 -10.25 47.27 20.15
N LYS A 92 -9.68 46.15 19.67
CA LYS A 92 -8.34 46.11 19.02
C LYS A 92 -8.01 44.74 18.41
N THR A 93 -7.23 44.77 17.33
CA THR A 93 -6.56 43.65 16.67
C THR A 93 -5.29 43.21 17.42
N LEU A 94 -4.95 41.92 17.44
CA LEU A 94 -3.58 41.42 17.21
C LEU A 94 -3.56 39.88 17.00
N SER A 95 -2.58 39.40 16.23
CA SER A 95 -2.25 37.98 15.98
C SER A 95 -1.08 37.50 16.86
N PRO A 96 -0.99 36.20 17.20
CA PRO A 96 0.26 35.58 17.67
C PRO A 96 0.95 34.69 16.61
N PRO A 97 2.26 34.36 16.75
CA PRO A 97 3.10 33.79 15.69
C PRO A 97 3.49 32.30 15.88
N MET A 98 4.21 31.74 14.90
CA MET A 98 4.90 30.43 14.99
C MET A 98 6.28 30.56 15.67
N ALA A 99 6.78 29.48 16.32
CA ALA A 99 8.08 28.83 16.00
C ALA A 99 8.57 27.76 17.02
N ALA A 100 9.23 26.73 16.45
CA ALA A 100 10.43 26.01 16.93
C ALA A 100 10.40 24.97 18.09
N CYS A 101 11.24 23.95 17.89
CA CYS A 101 11.47 22.77 18.74
C CYS A 101 12.62 22.97 19.75
N ILE A 102 12.64 22.19 20.84
CA ILE A 102 13.87 21.87 21.59
C ILE A 102 13.87 20.37 21.95
N ASP A 103 15.06 19.78 21.81
CA ASP A 103 15.41 18.38 22.03
C ASP A 103 16.10 18.22 23.40
N THR A 104 15.83 17.12 24.14
CA THR A 104 16.74 16.63 25.20
C THR A 104 16.49 15.15 25.51
N CYS A 105 17.45 14.29 25.18
CA CYS A 105 17.60 12.99 25.83
C CYS A 105 18.22 13.14 27.23
N ARG A 106 17.90 12.23 28.17
CA ARG A 106 18.79 11.99 29.32
C ARG A 106 18.80 10.52 29.76
N THR A 107 20.01 10.01 29.98
CA THR A 107 20.36 8.64 30.32
C THR A 107 20.28 8.36 31.82
N GLY A 108 19.91 7.13 32.21
CA GLY A 108 20.13 6.62 33.57
C GLY A 108 19.65 5.17 33.76
N LYS A 109 20.58 4.25 34.07
CA LYS A 109 20.29 2.87 34.51
C LYS A 109 20.53 2.74 36.03
N PRO A 110 20.01 1.70 36.70
CA PRO A 110 19.58 1.78 38.10
C PRO A 110 20.66 1.38 39.12
N GLN A 111 20.38 1.68 40.40
CA GLN A 111 21.04 1.04 41.55
C GLN A 111 20.07 0.15 42.33
N ILE A 112 20.64 -0.91 42.91
CA ILE A 112 19.98 -1.91 43.75
C ILE A 112 20.31 -1.60 45.22
N SER A 113 19.33 -1.73 46.12
CA SER A 113 19.62 -1.87 47.56
C SER A 113 18.66 -2.87 48.19
N SER A 114 19.23 -3.86 48.87
CA SER A 114 18.55 -4.95 49.57
C SER A 114 18.03 -4.55 50.96
N ARG A 115 16.96 -5.23 51.43
CA ARG A 115 16.92 -5.85 52.77
C ARG A 115 15.68 -6.73 53.03
N ASP A 116 15.95 -7.89 53.60
CA ASP A 116 15.07 -8.82 54.32
C ASP A 116 14.34 -8.17 55.51
N SER A 117 13.33 -8.73 56.17
CA SER A 117 12.36 -9.83 55.91
C SER A 117 11.33 -9.83 57.07
N THR A 118 10.09 -10.32 56.90
CA THR A 118 9.31 -11.05 57.94
C THR A 118 7.89 -11.49 57.52
N ARG A 119 7.54 -12.74 57.88
CA ARG A 119 6.18 -13.29 58.20
C ARG A 119 5.03 -13.30 57.17
N SER A 120 4.83 -14.50 56.60
CA SER A 120 3.63 -15.38 56.72
C SER A 120 2.20 -14.78 56.76
N HIS A 121 1.40 -15.07 55.72
CA HIS A 121 0.29 -16.04 55.83
C HIS A 121 -0.21 -16.49 54.44
N ASP A 122 -0.98 -17.57 54.42
CA ASP A 122 -1.53 -18.28 53.26
C ASP A 122 -2.70 -17.53 52.57
N ASP A 123 -2.88 -17.74 51.27
CA ASP A 123 -4.10 -18.36 50.72
C ASP A 123 -4.01 -18.58 49.19
N GLU A 124 -4.23 -19.83 48.75
CA GLU A 124 -4.47 -20.17 47.34
C GLU A 124 -5.94 -19.89 46.96
N SER A 125 -6.19 -19.21 45.85
CA SER A 125 -7.49 -19.29 45.16
C SER A 125 -7.40 -18.99 43.66
N GLY A 126 -6.84 -19.96 42.91
CA GLY A 126 -6.97 -19.97 41.45
C GLY A 126 -8.35 -20.45 41.01
N PHE A 127 -9.07 -19.66 40.21
CA PHE A 127 -10.31 -20.09 39.55
C PHE A 127 -10.17 -20.22 38.02
N ARG A 128 -10.78 -21.29 37.51
CA ARG A 128 -10.52 -21.89 36.19
C ARG A 128 -11.38 -21.27 35.09
N TYR A 129 -10.83 -21.19 33.87
CA TYR A 129 -11.65 -21.19 32.66
C TYR A 129 -12.24 -22.60 32.43
N LEU A 130 -13.55 -22.67 32.15
CA LEU A 130 -14.25 -23.90 31.81
C LEU A 130 -14.16 -24.17 30.30
N ASN A 131 -13.52 -25.27 29.90
CA ASN A 131 -13.70 -25.86 28.56
C ASN A 131 -14.79 -26.92 28.62
N TYR A 132 -15.87 -26.76 27.85
CA TYR A 132 -16.89 -27.78 27.67
C TYR A 132 -16.47 -28.78 26.59
N TYR A 133 -16.13 -30.01 27.00
CA TYR A 133 -16.06 -31.19 26.12
C TYR A 133 -17.33 -32.03 26.28
N ARG A 134 -17.79 -32.67 25.19
CA ARG A 134 -18.77 -33.77 25.27
C ARG A 134 -18.34 -34.95 24.38
N THR A 135 -17.89 -36.00 25.08
CA THR A 135 -17.88 -37.45 24.74
C THR A 135 -18.03 -37.92 23.28
N GLY A 136 -17.12 -38.79 22.84
CA GLY A 136 -17.30 -39.68 21.68
C GLY A 136 -17.28 -41.16 22.08
N TYR A 137 -17.47 -42.05 21.08
CA TYR A 137 -17.13 -43.50 21.07
C TYR A 137 -17.17 -44.01 19.60
N PRO A 138 -16.77 -45.26 19.24
CA PRO A 138 -15.66 -45.46 18.31
C PRO A 138 -16.06 -46.17 16.98
N ASP A 139 -15.14 -46.31 16.02
CA ASP A 139 -14.49 -47.62 15.79
C ASP A 139 -13.26 -47.60 14.85
N ARG A 140 -12.48 -48.69 14.85
CA ARG A 140 -11.27 -48.89 14.03
C ARG A 140 -11.57 -49.68 12.75
N VAL A 141 -11.05 -49.23 11.59
CA VAL A 141 -10.64 -50.14 10.49
C VAL A 141 -9.38 -49.59 9.81
N SER A 142 -8.31 -50.40 9.75
CA SER A 142 -7.10 -50.10 8.98
C SER A 142 -7.25 -50.52 7.51
N ARG A 143 -6.77 -49.70 6.57
CA ARG A 143 -6.43 -50.18 5.21
C ARG A 143 -5.25 -49.41 4.60
N ALA A 144 -4.41 -50.14 3.87
CA ALA A 144 -3.12 -49.69 3.34
C ALA A 144 -3.28 -48.82 2.07
N PRO A 145 -2.23 -48.08 1.62
CA PRO A 145 -2.40 -46.97 0.69
C PRO A 145 -2.49 -47.40 -0.77
N THR A 146 -3.56 -46.96 -1.45
CA THR A 146 -3.68 -47.03 -2.91
C THR A 146 -3.19 -45.71 -3.51
N LYS A 147 -2.30 -45.76 -4.51
CA LYS A 147 -1.88 -44.57 -5.27
C LYS A 147 -3.02 -44.09 -6.17
N THR A 148 -3.69 -43.00 -5.82
CA THR A 148 -4.60 -42.26 -6.72
C THR A 148 -3.90 -41.03 -7.28
N LEU A 149 -4.04 -40.81 -8.59
CA LEU A 149 -3.57 -39.57 -9.23
C LEU A 149 -4.39 -38.39 -8.71
N HIS A 150 -3.74 -37.24 -8.51
CA HIS A 150 -4.42 -35.99 -8.13
C HIS A 150 -5.25 -35.44 -9.30
N THR A 151 -6.54 -35.75 -9.32
CA THR A 151 -7.56 -34.87 -9.88
C THR A 151 -7.94 -33.83 -8.83
N ARG A 152 -7.89 -32.52 -9.17
CA ARG A 152 -8.46 -31.46 -8.31
C ARG A 152 -9.95 -31.75 -8.03
N PRO A 153 -10.46 -31.50 -6.82
CA PRO A 153 -11.85 -31.74 -6.50
C PRO A 153 -12.74 -30.61 -7.04
N LEU A 154 -13.49 -30.89 -8.10
CA LEU A 154 -14.45 -29.97 -8.73
C LEU A 154 -15.53 -29.40 -7.78
N VAL A 155 -15.70 -30.00 -6.59
CA VAL A 155 -16.71 -29.59 -5.61
C VAL A 155 -16.35 -28.27 -4.95
N GLU A 156 -15.07 -28.05 -4.59
CA GLU A 156 -14.65 -26.79 -3.99
C GLU A 156 -14.75 -25.61 -4.97
N ASP A 157 -14.60 -25.87 -6.27
CA ASP A 157 -14.70 -24.86 -7.30
C ASP A 157 -16.16 -24.44 -7.51
N LEU A 158 -17.11 -25.39 -7.51
CA LEU A 158 -18.55 -25.10 -7.58
C LEU A 158 -19.08 -24.32 -6.36
N ASP A 159 -18.62 -24.65 -5.15
CA ASP A 159 -19.02 -23.91 -3.93
C ASP A 159 -18.44 -22.49 -3.93
N ARG A 160 -17.22 -22.29 -4.44
CA ARG A 160 -16.62 -20.97 -4.63
C ARG A 160 -17.38 -20.15 -5.68
N ASP A 161 -17.65 -20.72 -6.86
CA ASP A 161 -18.38 -20.05 -7.95
C ASP A 161 -19.78 -19.59 -7.48
N ALA A 162 -20.47 -20.41 -6.69
CA ALA A 162 -21.75 -20.04 -6.09
C ALA A 162 -21.64 -18.91 -5.03
N GLU A 163 -20.58 -18.89 -4.21
CA GLU A 163 -20.35 -17.79 -3.27
C GLU A 163 -20.00 -16.47 -3.99
N ILE A 164 -19.23 -16.53 -5.07
CA ILE A 164 -18.83 -15.40 -5.92
C ILE A 164 -20.06 -14.68 -6.53
N ASP A 165 -21.08 -15.42 -6.95
CA ASP A 165 -22.31 -14.81 -7.50
C ASP A 165 -23.24 -14.21 -6.43
N ASP A 166 -23.14 -14.65 -5.17
CA ASP A 166 -24.01 -14.23 -4.07
C ASP A 166 -23.45 -13.06 -3.22
N VAL A 167 -22.19 -12.65 -3.42
CA VAL A 167 -21.51 -11.63 -2.59
C VAL A 167 -22.32 -10.33 -2.46
N TRP A 168 -22.96 -9.87 -3.54
CA TRP A 168 -23.75 -8.63 -3.51
C TRP A 168 -25.01 -8.78 -2.64
N GLU A 169 -25.72 -9.91 -2.72
CA GLU A 169 -26.90 -10.13 -1.90
C GLU A 169 -26.55 -10.24 -0.41
N LYS A 170 -25.49 -10.97 -0.07
CA LYS A 170 -24.92 -11.00 1.29
C LYS A 170 -24.65 -9.59 1.82
N ILE A 171 -24.00 -8.72 1.04
CA ILE A 171 -23.76 -7.32 1.41
C ILE A 171 -25.08 -6.57 1.66
N ARG A 172 -26.13 -6.77 0.84
CA ARG A 172 -27.45 -6.13 1.03
C ARG A 172 -28.19 -6.66 2.26
N GLU A 173 -28.03 -7.93 2.60
CA GLU A 173 -28.63 -8.53 3.80
C GLU A 173 -27.93 -8.08 5.09
N GLU A 174 -26.61 -8.12 5.12
CA GLU A 174 -25.79 -7.60 6.22
C GLU A 174 -26.08 -6.11 6.45
N ALA A 175 -26.15 -5.31 5.38
CA ALA A 175 -26.53 -3.90 5.46
C ALA A 175 -27.89 -3.68 6.13
N LYS A 176 -28.91 -4.47 5.77
CA LYS A 176 -30.25 -4.38 6.40
C LYS A 176 -30.19 -4.80 7.88
N SER A 177 -29.38 -5.80 8.22
CA SER A 177 -29.19 -6.25 9.60
C SER A 177 -28.54 -5.17 10.47
N ASP A 178 -27.51 -4.49 9.95
CA ASP A 178 -26.82 -3.43 10.69
C ASP A 178 -27.68 -2.17 10.83
N ILE A 179 -28.50 -1.81 9.84
CA ILE A 179 -29.51 -0.73 9.97
C ILE A 179 -30.51 -1.03 11.10
N GLN A 180 -30.93 -2.29 11.27
CA GLN A 180 -31.85 -2.69 12.35
C GLN A 180 -31.19 -2.65 13.74
N ARG A 181 -29.89 -2.98 13.82
CA ARG A 181 -29.12 -2.96 15.07
C ARG A 181 -28.73 -1.54 15.48
N GLU A 182 -28.37 -0.70 14.53
CA GLU A 182 -27.88 0.65 14.75
C GLU A 182 -28.55 1.67 13.81
N PRO A 183 -29.75 2.18 14.17
CA PRO A 183 -30.50 3.09 13.31
C PRO A 183 -29.78 4.39 12.95
N ILE A 184 -28.75 4.84 13.69
CA ILE A 184 -28.04 6.09 13.37
C ILE A 184 -27.29 6.01 12.03
N VAL A 185 -26.85 4.81 11.61
CA VAL A 185 -26.14 4.62 10.33
C VAL A 185 -27.09 4.42 9.14
N SER A 186 -28.42 4.42 9.37
CA SER A 186 -29.44 4.15 8.37
C SER A 186 -29.26 4.95 7.07
N GLY A 187 -29.12 6.27 7.16
CA GLY A 187 -28.94 7.13 5.98
C GLY A 187 -27.68 6.82 5.18
N TYR A 188 -26.58 6.45 5.85
CA TYR A 188 -25.31 6.07 5.20
C TYR A 188 -25.45 4.73 4.48
N TYR A 189 -25.97 3.70 5.15
CA TYR A 189 -26.15 2.37 4.54
C TYR A 189 -27.21 2.36 3.42
N HIS A 190 -28.27 3.17 3.53
CA HIS A 190 -29.23 3.33 2.44
C HIS A 190 -28.58 3.96 1.21
N ALA A 191 -27.88 5.09 1.37
CA ALA A 191 -27.21 5.76 0.27
C ALA A 191 -26.07 4.92 -0.35
N SER A 192 -25.32 4.18 0.46
CA SER A 192 -24.15 3.42 0.00
C SER A 192 -24.47 2.02 -0.54
N ILE A 193 -25.51 1.35 -0.02
CA ILE A 193 -25.83 -0.06 -0.35
C ILE A 193 -27.29 -0.24 -0.76
N VAL A 194 -28.25 0.02 0.14
CA VAL A 194 -29.63 -0.49 -0.02
C VAL A 194 -30.38 0.15 -1.20
N SER A 195 -30.08 1.41 -1.52
CA SER A 195 -30.67 2.13 -2.66
C SER A 195 -29.89 1.94 -3.97
N GLN A 196 -28.81 1.16 -3.97
CA GLN A 196 -27.98 0.93 -5.15
C GLN A 196 -28.51 -0.27 -5.96
N ARG A 197 -28.54 -0.12 -7.29
CA ARG A 197 -29.07 -1.16 -8.20
C ARG A 197 -28.17 -2.39 -8.29
N SER A 198 -26.86 -2.23 -8.08
CA SER A 198 -25.85 -3.25 -8.33
C SER A 198 -24.54 -2.94 -7.57
N LEU A 199 -23.62 -3.90 -7.53
CA LEU A 199 -22.35 -3.79 -6.82
C LEU A 199 -21.45 -2.68 -7.38
N GLU A 200 -21.46 -2.51 -8.70
CA GLU A 200 -20.70 -1.50 -9.45
C GLU A 200 -21.15 -0.08 -9.08
N ALA A 201 -22.47 0.15 -9.07
CA ALA A 201 -23.05 1.42 -8.67
C ALA A 201 -22.77 1.73 -7.19
N ALA A 202 -22.85 0.73 -6.32
CA ALA A 202 -22.48 0.88 -4.91
C ALA A 202 -20.99 1.21 -4.71
N LEU A 203 -20.11 0.60 -5.49
CA LEU A 203 -18.67 0.82 -5.44
C LEU A 203 -18.31 2.20 -6.00
N ALA A 204 -18.85 2.56 -7.15
CA ALA A 204 -18.70 3.88 -7.77
C ALA A 204 -19.15 4.99 -6.81
N ASN A 205 -20.31 4.83 -6.14
CA ASN A 205 -20.81 5.78 -5.14
C ASN A 205 -19.90 5.85 -3.90
N THR A 206 -19.44 4.71 -3.39
CA THR A 206 -18.58 4.66 -2.21
C THR A 206 -17.20 5.29 -2.48
N LEU A 207 -16.60 5.00 -3.64
CA LEU A 207 -15.34 5.59 -4.07
C LEU A 207 -15.48 7.08 -4.40
N SER A 208 -16.54 7.48 -5.11
CA SER A 208 -16.73 8.87 -5.51
C SER A 208 -16.93 9.80 -4.33
N VAL A 209 -17.71 9.39 -3.32
CA VAL A 209 -17.87 10.13 -2.07
C VAL A 209 -16.53 10.26 -1.33
N LYS A 210 -15.80 9.14 -1.14
CA LYS A 210 -14.54 9.13 -0.37
C LYS A 210 -13.37 9.85 -1.06
N LEU A 211 -13.32 9.85 -2.39
CA LEU A 211 -12.24 10.48 -3.18
C LEU A 211 -12.56 11.92 -3.59
N SER A 212 -13.81 12.37 -3.46
CA SER A 212 -14.22 13.75 -3.79
C SER A 212 -13.48 14.83 -2.98
N ASN A 213 -13.49 16.05 -3.51
CA ASN A 213 -13.15 17.28 -2.78
C ASN A 213 -13.86 18.49 -3.44
N LEU A 214 -13.60 19.70 -2.95
CA LEU A 214 -14.23 20.93 -3.46
C LEU A 214 -13.99 21.19 -4.96
N ASN A 215 -12.90 20.67 -5.53
CA ASN A 215 -12.53 20.84 -6.94
C ASN A 215 -12.91 19.63 -7.81
N LEU A 216 -13.28 18.51 -7.19
CA LEU A 216 -13.56 17.23 -7.84
C LEU A 216 -14.84 16.63 -7.23
N PRO A 217 -16.03 17.06 -7.72
CA PRO A 217 -17.33 16.68 -7.16
C PRO A 217 -17.60 15.18 -7.23
N SER A 218 -18.32 14.65 -6.23
CA SER A 218 -18.66 13.23 -6.13
C SER A 218 -19.55 12.74 -7.27
N ASN A 219 -20.45 13.56 -7.82
CA ASN A 219 -21.26 13.16 -8.99
C ASN A 219 -20.39 12.95 -10.24
N THR A 220 -19.44 13.85 -10.51
CA THR A 220 -18.51 13.70 -11.65
C THR A 220 -17.61 12.47 -11.49
N LEU A 221 -17.18 12.16 -10.26
CA LEU A 221 -16.45 10.93 -9.98
C LEU A 221 -17.34 9.68 -10.09
N PHE A 222 -18.61 9.77 -9.69
CA PHE A 222 -19.57 8.67 -9.79
C PHE A 222 -19.79 8.29 -11.26
N ASP A 223 -20.10 9.27 -12.12
CA ASP A 223 -20.34 9.03 -13.55
C ASP A 223 -19.10 8.40 -14.22
N LEU A 224 -17.91 8.88 -13.86
CA LEU A 224 -16.63 8.33 -14.33
C LEU A 224 -16.41 6.88 -13.87
N PHE A 225 -16.57 6.61 -12.57
CA PHE A 225 -16.28 5.30 -11.98
C PHE A 225 -17.32 4.26 -12.39
N ASN A 226 -18.60 4.62 -12.42
CA ASN A 226 -19.68 3.74 -12.89
C ASN A 226 -19.49 3.42 -14.37
N GLY A 227 -19.13 4.39 -15.22
CA GLY A 227 -18.86 4.15 -16.64
C GLY A 227 -17.72 3.15 -16.89
N VAL A 228 -16.60 3.28 -16.16
CA VAL A 228 -15.48 2.32 -16.27
C VAL A 228 -15.88 0.93 -15.76
N LEU A 229 -16.63 0.83 -14.66
CA LEU A 229 -17.08 -0.46 -14.11
C LEU A 229 -18.13 -1.16 -14.99
N GLU A 230 -18.96 -0.40 -15.72
CA GLU A 230 -19.93 -0.95 -16.70
C GLU A 230 -19.25 -1.42 -18.00
N GLU A 231 -18.16 -0.77 -18.42
CA GLU A 231 -17.38 -1.14 -19.61
C GLU A 231 -16.46 -2.36 -19.35
N HIS A 232 -15.98 -2.52 -18.11
CA HIS A 232 -14.98 -3.52 -17.71
C HIS A 232 -15.47 -4.46 -16.59
N PRO A 233 -16.35 -5.43 -16.88
CA PRO A 233 -16.92 -6.35 -15.90
C PRO A 233 -15.87 -7.23 -15.18
N GLU A 234 -14.68 -7.44 -15.77
CA GLU A 234 -13.55 -8.12 -15.14
C GLU A 234 -13.03 -7.40 -13.88
N ILE A 235 -13.22 -6.08 -13.79
CA ILE A 235 -12.93 -5.32 -12.57
C ILE A 235 -13.92 -5.72 -11.47
N VAL A 236 -15.19 -5.89 -11.80
CA VAL A 236 -16.25 -6.29 -10.85
C VAL A 236 -16.02 -7.70 -10.32
N GLU A 237 -15.59 -8.62 -11.19
CA GLU A 237 -15.19 -9.96 -10.75
C GLU A 237 -13.97 -9.89 -9.81
N SER A 238 -12.97 -9.06 -10.15
CA SER A 238 -11.84 -8.80 -9.26
C SER A 238 -12.25 -8.24 -7.89
N VAL A 239 -13.29 -7.39 -7.85
CA VAL A 239 -13.86 -6.83 -6.62
C VAL A 239 -14.48 -7.93 -5.74
N LYS A 240 -15.23 -8.87 -6.33
CA LYS A 240 -15.79 -10.03 -5.61
C LYS A 240 -14.68 -10.91 -5.03
N GLN A 241 -13.66 -11.24 -5.83
CA GLN A 241 -12.50 -12.02 -5.37
C GLN A 241 -11.74 -11.33 -4.23
N ASP A 242 -11.55 -10.01 -4.31
CA ASP A 242 -10.89 -9.24 -3.25
C ASP A 242 -11.74 -9.21 -1.96
N LEU A 243 -13.08 -9.13 -2.05
CA LEU A 243 -13.98 -9.21 -0.89
C LEU A 243 -13.90 -10.57 -0.19
N ILE A 244 -13.93 -11.67 -0.95
CA ILE A 244 -13.78 -13.04 -0.42
C ILE A 244 -12.39 -13.19 0.22
N ALA A 245 -11.34 -12.73 -0.46
CA ALA A 245 -9.97 -12.77 0.06
C ALA A 245 -9.82 -12.04 1.41
N VAL A 246 -10.44 -10.87 1.59
CA VAL A 246 -10.43 -10.20 2.91
C VAL A 246 -11.23 -11.02 3.93
N LYS A 247 -12.42 -11.50 3.57
CA LYS A 247 -13.33 -12.23 4.46
C LYS A 247 -12.76 -13.55 4.98
N GLU A 248 -12.00 -14.27 4.15
CA GLU A 248 -11.34 -15.53 4.54
C GLU A 248 -10.09 -15.32 5.41
N ARG A 249 -9.34 -14.24 5.17
CA ARG A 249 -7.94 -14.10 5.63
C ARG A 249 -7.78 -13.13 6.80
N ASP A 250 -8.64 -12.12 6.90
CA ASP A 250 -8.67 -11.21 8.05
C ASP A 250 -9.69 -11.69 9.10
N PRO A 251 -9.26 -12.19 10.28
CA PRO A 251 -10.17 -12.60 11.35
C PRO A 251 -10.97 -11.43 11.96
N ALA A 252 -10.58 -10.17 11.72
CA ALA A 252 -11.37 -9.00 12.10
C ALA A 252 -12.49 -8.66 11.09
N CYS A 253 -12.47 -9.23 9.88
CA CYS A 253 -13.48 -9.00 8.85
C CYS A 253 -14.76 -9.83 9.11
N ILE A 254 -15.60 -9.37 10.05
CA ILE A 254 -16.81 -10.11 10.46
C ILE A 254 -17.92 -10.17 9.40
N SER A 255 -17.97 -9.22 8.45
CA SER A 255 -19.00 -9.13 7.40
C SER A 255 -18.42 -8.57 6.09
N TYR A 256 -19.06 -8.88 4.96
CA TYR A 256 -18.67 -8.35 3.65
C TYR A 256 -18.93 -6.83 3.55
N VAL A 257 -20.06 -6.36 4.09
CA VAL A 257 -20.44 -4.94 4.08
C VAL A 257 -19.47 -4.07 4.89
N HIS A 258 -18.87 -4.58 5.97
CA HIS A 258 -17.86 -3.82 6.74
C HIS A 258 -16.58 -3.65 5.94
N CYS A 259 -16.11 -4.69 5.26
CA CYS A 259 -15.00 -4.58 4.33
C CYS A 259 -15.30 -3.53 3.24
N PHE A 260 -16.42 -3.72 2.54
CA PHE A 260 -16.82 -2.87 1.41
C PHE A 260 -16.91 -1.38 1.78
N LEU A 261 -17.51 -1.04 2.92
CA LEU A 261 -17.74 0.36 3.31
C LEU A 261 -16.56 1.02 4.03
N HIS A 262 -15.69 0.26 4.71
CA HIS A 262 -14.73 0.81 5.66
C HIS A 262 -13.26 0.44 5.40
N PHE A 263 -12.97 -0.67 4.71
CA PHE A 263 -11.59 -1.12 4.56
C PHE A 263 -10.89 -0.34 3.45
N LYS A 264 -10.14 0.69 3.85
CA LYS A 264 -9.44 1.59 2.93
C LYS A 264 -8.44 0.89 2.00
N GLY A 265 -7.89 -0.25 2.41
CA GLY A 265 -7.02 -1.08 1.57
C GLY A 265 -7.78 -1.67 0.38
N PHE A 266 -8.89 -2.35 0.65
CA PHE A 266 -9.81 -2.83 -0.39
C PHE A 266 -10.23 -1.68 -1.33
N LEU A 267 -10.68 -0.56 -0.78
CA LEU A 267 -11.11 0.60 -1.57
C LEU A 267 -9.98 1.22 -2.43
N ALA A 268 -8.76 1.27 -1.92
CA ALA A 268 -7.59 1.72 -2.67
C ALA A 268 -7.24 0.76 -3.83
N CYS A 269 -7.36 -0.55 -3.62
CA CYS A 269 -7.18 -1.56 -4.67
C CYS A 269 -8.17 -1.34 -5.81
N GLN A 270 -9.46 -1.15 -5.51
CA GLN A 270 -10.48 -0.97 -6.56
C GLN A 270 -10.36 0.37 -7.28
N ALA A 271 -10.02 1.44 -6.55
CA ALA A 271 -9.70 2.73 -7.17
C ALA A 271 -8.46 2.65 -8.09
N HIS A 272 -7.46 1.83 -7.74
CA HIS A 272 -6.32 1.54 -8.62
C HIS A 272 -6.75 0.80 -9.89
N ARG A 273 -7.64 -0.21 -9.82
CA ARG A 273 -8.13 -0.90 -11.04
C ARG A 273 -8.77 0.07 -12.03
N ILE A 274 -9.61 0.99 -11.54
CA ILE A 274 -10.21 2.06 -12.35
C ILE A 274 -9.13 3.01 -12.90
N ALA A 275 -8.14 3.39 -12.10
CA ALA A 275 -7.03 4.26 -12.55
C ALA A 275 -6.13 3.56 -13.58
N HIS A 276 -5.90 2.25 -13.44
CA HIS A 276 -5.13 1.42 -14.37
C HIS A 276 -5.78 1.41 -15.75
N GLU A 277 -7.11 1.25 -15.81
CA GLU A 277 -7.80 1.22 -17.10
C GLU A 277 -7.90 2.61 -17.75
N LEU A 278 -8.00 3.68 -16.95
CA LEU A 278 -7.81 5.03 -17.46
C LEU A 278 -6.37 5.27 -17.95
N TRP A 279 -5.37 4.57 -17.42
CA TRP A 279 -3.98 4.66 -17.85
C TRP A 279 -3.68 3.88 -19.14
N THR A 280 -4.27 2.69 -19.32
CA THR A 280 -4.18 1.89 -20.56
C THR A 280 -4.85 2.60 -21.73
N GLN A 281 -5.96 3.31 -21.49
CA GLN A 281 -6.66 4.18 -22.44
C GLN A 281 -5.97 5.52 -22.75
N ASP A 282 -4.71 5.70 -22.33
CA ASP A 282 -3.91 6.94 -22.46
C ASP A 282 -4.50 8.19 -21.74
N ARG A 283 -5.54 8.04 -20.90
CA ARG A 283 -6.12 9.11 -20.06
C ARG A 283 -5.26 9.37 -18.81
N LYS A 284 -3.93 9.36 -18.99
CA LYS A 284 -2.91 9.36 -17.93
C LYS A 284 -3.07 10.46 -16.88
N ILE A 285 -3.46 11.67 -17.29
CA ILE A 285 -3.67 12.81 -16.38
C ILE A 285 -4.77 12.49 -15.34
N LEU A 286 -5.85 11.81 -15.78
CA LEU A 286 -6.96 11.44 -14.91
C LEU A 286 -6.60 10.25 -14.01
N ALA A 287 -5.88 9.27 -14.54
CA ALA A 287 -5.34 8.17 -13.74
C ALA A 287 -4.40 8.67 -12.62
N LEU A 288 -3.49 9.60 -12.94
CA LEU A 288 -2.62 10.24 -11.95
C LEU A 288 -3.41 11.10 -10.95
N LEU A 289 -4.47 11.79 -11.37
CA LEU A 289 -5.36 12.51 -10.45
C LEU A 289 -5.99 11.55 -9.44
N ILE A 290 -6.50 10.40 -9.89
CA ILE A 290 -7.10 9.38 -9.02
C ILE A 290 -6.06 8.79 -8.06
N GLN A 291 -4.84 8.44 -8.54
CA GLN A 291 -3.73 8.03 -7.68
C GLN A 291 -3.48 9.03 -6.54
N ASN A 292 -3.38 10.32 -6.85
CA ASN A 292 -3.15 11.35 -5.83
C ASN A 292 -4.34 11.44 -4.84
N ARG A 293 -5.59 11.34 -5.31
CA ARG A 293 -6.76 11.29 -4.41
C ARG A 293 -6.74 10.06 -3.49
N VAL A 294 -6.34 8.90 -4.00
CA VAL A 294 -6.20 7.64 -3.22
C VAL A 294 -5.09 7.76 -2.19
N SER A 295 -3.95 8.37 -2.56
CA SER A 295 -2.85 8.67 -1.64
C SER A 295 -3.27 9.64 -0.52
N GLU A 296 -3.96 10.73 -0.84
CA GLU A 296 -4.47 11.68 0.15
C GLU A 296 -5.55 11.08 1.07
N ALA A 297 -6.52 10.34 0.53
CA ALA A 297 -7.69 9.87 1.28
C ALA A 297 -7.42 8.58 2.07
N PHE A 298 -6.61 7.66 1.52
CA PHE A 298 -6.39 6.33 2.09
C PHE A 298 -4.94 6.11 2.57
N ALA A 299 -4.01 7.03 2.29
CA ALA A 299 -2.57 6.86 2.51
C ALA A 299 -2.00 5.63 1.79
N VAL A 300 -2.41 5.42 0.53
CA VAL A 300 -1.95 4.35 -0.35
C VAL A 300 -1.49 4.96 -1.68
N ASP A 301 -0.24 4.75 -2.08
CA ASP A 301 0.30 5.32 -3.32
C ASP A 301 0.56 4.21 -4.36
N PHE A 302 -0.44 3.93 -5.19
CA PHE A 302 -0.35 2.96 -6.27
C PHE A 302 -0.25 3.68 -7.61
N HIS A 303 0.90 3.54 -8.28
CA HIS A 303 1.07 4.12 -9.60
C HIS A 303 0.17 3.40 -10.62
N PRO A 304 -0.67 4.10 -11.40
CA PRO A 304 -1.66 3.48 -12.29
C PRO A 304 -1.08 2.44 -13.26
N GLY A 305 0.15 2.63 -13.76
CA GLY A 305 0.85 1.64 -14.60
C GLY A 305 1.13 0.27 -13.94
N ALA A 306 1.08 0.16 -12.61
CA ALA A 306 1.33 -1.09 -11.89
C ALA A 306 0.23 -2.13 -12.15
N LYS A 307 0.61 -3.39 -12.30
CA LYS A 307 -0.31 -4.49 -12.59
C LYS A 307 -0.61 -5.27 -11.31
N ILE A 308 -1.89 -5.51 -11.02
CA ILE A 308 -2.34 -6.18 -9.81
C ILE A 308 -3.38 -7.25 -10.17
N GLY A 309 -3.14 -8.49 -9.71
CA GLY A 309 -4.03 -9.63 -9.86
C GLY A 309 -5.30 -9.54 -9.00
N THR A 310 -5.94 -10.68 -8.75
CA THR A 310 -7.20 -10.77 -7.99
C THR A 310 -7.04 -11.51 -6.67
N GLY A 311 -8.01 -11.36 -5.76
CA GLY A 311 -7.95 -11.95 -4.43
C GLY A 311 -6.89 -11.28 -3.56
N ILE A 312 -6.77 -9.96 -3.64
CA ILE A 312 -5.74 -9.17 -2.96
C ILE A 312 -6.24 -8.72 -1.58
N LEU A 313 -5.45 -9.01 -0.55
CA LEU A 313 -5.64 -8.41 0.78
C LEU A 313 -4.60 -7.30 0.99
N LEU A 314 -5.08 -6.06 1.16
CA LEU A 314 -4.29 -4.92 1.61
C LEU A 314 -4.66 -4.61 3.07
N ASP A 315 -4.06 -5.34 4.01
CA ASP A 315 -4.39 -5.26 5.42
C ASP A 315 -3.80 -4.00 6.07
N HIS A 316 -4.66 -3.25 6.77
CA HIS A 316 -4.48 -1.88 7.30
C HIS A 316 -4.08 -0.80 6.28
N ALA A 317 -3.35 -1.14 5.22
CA ALA A 317 -2.95 -0.39 4.02
C ALA A 317 -2.20 0.94 4.17
N THR A 318 -2.15 1.56 5.36
CA THR A 318 -1.44 2.84 5.57
C THR A 318 0.01 2.78 5.08
N ALA A 319 0.42 3.76 4.28
CA ALA A 319 1.76 3.91 3.72
C ALA A 319 2.23 2.75 2.82
N ILE A 320 1.33 1.99 2.18
CA ILE A 320 1.76 1.12 1.08
C ILE A 320 2.09 1.97 -0.16
N VAL A 321 3.25 1.70 -0.78
CA VAL A 321 3.72 2.34 -2.02
C VAL A 321 4.01 1.26 -3.07
N ILE A 322 3.38 1.34 -4.25
CA ILE A 322 3.59 0.43 -5.38
C ILE A 322 3.95 1.23 -6.63
N GLY A 323 5.19 1.05 -7.11
CA GLY A 323 5.72 1.80 -8.24
C GLY A 323 5.31 1.29 -9.63
N GLU A 324 5.48 2.17 -10.63
CA GLU A 324 4.95 2.05 -12.00
C GLU A 324 5.06 0.70 -12.69
N THR A 325 6.17 -0.02 -12.51
CA THR A 325 6.45 -1.27 -13.25
C THR A 325 6.36 -2.51 -12.35
N ALA A 326 5.75 -2.34 -11.17
CA ALA A 326 5.50 -3.45 -10.27
C ALA A 326 4.43 -4.37 -10.87
N VAL A 327 4.58 -5.66 -10.60
CA VAL A 327 3.55 -6.67 -10.89
C VAL A 327 3.26 -7.40 -9.60
N VAL A 328 1.98 -7.48 -9.24
CA VAL A 328 1.47 -8.25 -8.10
C VAL A 328 0.56 -9.34 -8.66
N GLY A 329 0.90 -10.60 -8.36
CA GLY A 329 0.11 -11.77 -8.73
C GLY A 329 -1.20 -11.90 -7.96
N ASN A 330 -1.88 -13.04 -8.14
CA ASN A 330 -3.15 -13.32 -7.48
C ASN A 330 -2.95 -13.82 -6.05
N ASN A 331 -3.97 -13.68 -5.19
CA ASN A 331 -3.96 -14.22 -3.82
C ASN A 331 -2.81 -13.72 -2.94
N VAL A 332 -2.29 -12.52 -3.24
CA VAL A 332 -1.23 -11.86 -2.48
C VAL A 332 -1.83 -11.09 -1.30
N SER A 333 -1.17 -11.17 -0.16
CA SER A 333 -1.56 -10.45 1.06
C SER A 333 -0.42 -9.52 1.51
N ILE A 334 -0.72 -8.23 1.63
CA ILE A 334 0.25 -7.16 1.89
C ILE A 334 -0.23 -6.35 3.10
N LEU A 335 0.63 -6.22 4.11
CA LEU A 335 0.34 -5.42 5.30
C LEU A 335 0.76 -3.94 5.09
N HIS A 336 0.41 -3.08 6.05
CA HIS A 336 0.77 -1.65 6.03
C HIS A 336 2.29 -1.37 5.93
N ASN A 337 2.62 -0.16 5.46
CA ASN A 337 3.96 0.38 5.31
C ASN A 337 4.89 -0.45 4.41
N VAL A 338 4.31 -1.18 3.43
CA VAL A 338 5.08 -1.96 2.45
C VAL A 338 5.44 -1.10 1.24
N THR A 339 6.69 -1.16 0.81
CA THR A 339 7.16 -0.47 -0.41
C THR A 339 7.59 -1.49 -1.46
N LEU A 340 6.98 -1.43 -2.65
CA LEU A 340 7.42 -2.11 -3.88
C LEU A 340 8.08 -1.07 -4.81
N GLY A 341 9.32 -0.73 -4.49
CA GLY A 341 10.00 0.48 -4.97
C GLY A 341 11.15 0.22 -5.96
N GLY A 342 11.67 1.30 -6.54
CA GLY A 342 12.89 1.28 -7.36
C GLY A 342 14.16 1.51 -6.53
N THR A 343 15.32 1.09 -7.04
CA THR A 343 16.63 1.28 -6.39
C THR A 343 17.35 2.59 -6.79
N GLY A 344 16.80 3.36 -7.73
CA GLY A 344 17.42 4.60 -8.21
C GLY A 344 16.79 5.13 -9.49
N LYS A 345 17.52 6.01 -10.19
CA LYS A 345 17.05 6.75 -11.38
C LYS A 345 17.04 5.97 -12.71
N GLN A 346 17.13 4.64 -12.69
CA GLN A 346 17.13 3.85 -13.94
C GLN A 346 15.73 3.88 -14.57
N CYS A 347 15.67 4.13 -15.88
CA CYS A 347 14.43 4.10 -16.66
C CYS A 347 14.10 2.67 -17.10
N GLY A 348 12.83 2.41 -17.41
CA GLY A 348 12.34 1.07 -17.78
C GLY A 348 11.87 0.29 -16.56
N ASP A 349 11.93 -1.04 -16.65
CA ASP A 349 11.42 -1.94 -15.63
C ASP A 349 12.36 -2.03 -14.42
N ARG A 350 11.90 -1.48 -13.29
CA ARG A 350 12.73 -1.14 -12.13
C ARG A 350 12.09 -1.49 -10.78
N HIS A 351 10.93 -2.14 -10.76
CA HIS A 351 10.15 -2.44 -9.56
C HIS A 351 9.85 -3.95 -9.42
N PRO A 352 9.48 -4.44 -8.22
CA PRO A 352 9.37 -5.88 -7.95
C PRO A 352 8.31 -6.62 -8.77
N LYS A 353 8.53 -7.92 -8.91
CA LYS A 353 7.57 -8.90 -9.47
C LYS A 353 7.17 -9.86 -8.34
N ILE A 354 5.97 -9.71 -7.82
CA ILE A 354 5.42 -10.53 -6.73
C ILE A 354 4.57 -11.64 -7.35
N GLY A 355 4.97 -12.90 -7.15
CA GLY A 355 4.22 -14.06 -7.60
C GLY A 355 2.96 -14.32 -6.76
N ASP A 356 2.13 -15.24 -7.23
CA ASP A 356 0.85 -15.57 -6.60
C ASP A 356 1.03 -16.13 -5.17
N GLY A 357 0.07 -15.87 -4.29
CA GLY A 357 0.03 -16.45 -2.94
C GLY A 357 1.09 -15.94 -1.97
N VAL A 358 1.83 -14.87 -2.31
CA VAL A 358 2.88 -14.29 -1.45
C VAL A 358 2.28 -13.57 -0.24
N LEU A 359 2.94 -13.69 0.91
CA LEU A 359 2.69 -12.87 2.10
C LEU A 359 3.81 -11.85 2.29
N ILE A 360 3.46 -10.56 2.40
CA ILE A 360 4.41 -9.48 2.71
C ILE A 360 4.05 -8.85 4.06
N GLY A 361 4.90 -9.08 5.06
CA GLY A 361 4.73 -8.54 6.41
C GLY A 361 4.88 -7.02 6.48
N ALA A 362 4.34 -6.42 7.55
CA ALA A 362 4.29 -4.97 7.74
C ALA A 362 5.68 -4.30 7.68
N GLY A 363 5.76 -3.09 7.12
CA GLY A 363 7.00 -2.31 7.09
C GLY A 363 8.09 -2.84 6.15
N THR A 364 7.76 -3.79 5.26
CA THR A 364 8.74 -4.40 4.34
C THR A 364 9.08 -3.47 3.17
N CYS A 365 10.36 -3.38 2.82
CA CYS A 365 10.85 -2.63 1.67
C CYS A 365 11.46 -3.58 0.64
N ILE A 366 10.80 -3.75 -0.52
CA ILE A 366 11.24 -4.60 -1.63
C ILE A 366 11.65 -3.68 -2.77
N LEU A 367 12.95 -3.67 -3.14
CA LEU A 367 13.51 -2.65 -4.02
C LEU A 367 14.18 -3.23 -5.26
N GLY A 368 13.84 -2.67 -6.42
CA GLY A 368 14.41 -2.99 -7.72
C GLY A 368 13.57 -3.97 -8.52
N ASN A 369 14.01 -4.27 -9.75
CA ASN A 369 13.40 -5.31 -10.57
C ASN A 369 13.87 -6.70 -10.12
N ILE A 370 13.28 -7.16 -9.01
CA ILE A 370 13.55 -8.46 -8.39
C ILE A 370 12.25 -9.28 -8.29
N THR A 371 12.38 -10.60 -8.30
CA THR A 371 11.26 -11.54 -8.27
C THR A 371 11.08 -12.15 -6.89
N ILE A 372 9.87 -12.04 -6.34
CA ILE A 372 9.44 -12.77 -5.15
C ILE A 372 8.58 -13.93 -5.63
N GLY A 373 9.10 -15.16 -5.56
CA GLY A 373 8.46 -16.34 -6.12
C GLY A 373 7.13 -16.70 -5.45
N GLU A 374 6.28 -17.44 -6.19
CA GLU A 374 4.98 -17.93 -5.74
C GLU A 374 5.02 -18.53 -4.33
N GLY A 375 4.07 -18.14 -3.47
CA GLY A 375 3.94 -18.65 -2.12
C GLY A 375 5.10 -18.33 -1.19
N ALA A 376 6.00 -17.40 -1.54
CA ALA A 376 7.03 -16.94 -0.62
C ALA A 376 6.44 -16.11 0.53
N LYS A 377 7.18 -16.03 1.64
CA LYS A 377 6.85 -15.18 2.79
C LYS A 377 7.98 -14.18 3.04
N ILE A 378 7.66 -12.90 3.11
CA ILE A 378 8.59 -11.86 3.53
C ILE A 378 8.22 -11.42 4.94
N GLY A 379 9.14 -11.56 5.90
CA GLY A 379 8.92 -11.15 7.29
C GLY A 379 8.79 -9.64 7.44
N ALA A 380 8.04 -9.20 8.45
CA ALA A 380 7.88 -7.78 8.76
C ALA A 380 9.23 -7.05 8.95
N GLY A 381 9.30 -5.77 8.54
CA GLY A 381 10.48 -4.92 8.63
C GLY A 381 11.65 -5.29 7.71
N SER A 382 11.47 -6.26 6.80
CA SER A 382 12.57 -6.75 5.96
C SER A 382 12.95 -5.80 4.82
N VAL A 383 14.22 -5.77 4.45
CA VAL A 383 14.72 -5.01 3.27
C VAL A 383 15.22 -5.99 2.22
N VAL A 384 14.41 -6.22 1.19
CA VAL A 384 14.66 -7.23 0.15
C VAL A 384 15.27 -6.57 -1.09
N LEU A 385 16.48 -7.00 -1.43
CA LEU A 385 17.31 -6.45 -2.52
C LEU A 385 17.73 -7.51 -3.56
N LYS A 386 17.19 -8.73 -3.44
CA LYS A 386 17.49 -9.91 -4.28
C LYS A 386 16.26 -10.78 -4.40
N ASP A 387 16.22 -11.58 -5.46
CA ASP A 387 15.15 -12.55 -5.70
C ASP A 387 14.97 -13.51 -4.52
N VAL A 388 13.72 -13.85 -4.23
CA VAL A 388 13.32 -14.79 -3.18
C VAL A 388 12.68 -16.01 -3.85
N PRO A 389 13.24 -17.24 -3.70
CA PRO A 389 12.69 -18.42 -4.36
C PRO A 389 11.25 -18.76 -3.93
N PRO A 390 10.45 -19.39 -4.80
CA PRO A 390 9.08 -19.81 -4.47
C PRO A 390 9.01 -20.64 -3.19
N ARG A 391 7.94 -20.40 -2.42
CA ARG A 391 7.62 -21.08 -1.16
C ARG A 391 8.67 -20.97 -0.05
N THR A 392 9.62 -20.03 -0.13
CA THR A 392 10.63 -19.81 0.93
C THR A 392 10.28 -18.60 1.82
N THR A 393 10.91 -18.49 2.99
CA THR A 393 10.84 -17.28 3.83
C THR A 393 12.11 -16.44 3.71
N ALA A 394 11.96 -15.13 3.52
CA ALA A 394 13.05 -14.15 3.65
C ALA A 394 12.76 -13.14 4.78
N VAL A 395 13.75 -12.90 5.64
CA VAL A 395 13.62 -11.97 6.79
C VAL A 395 14.84 -11.07 6.99
N GLY A 396 14.65 -9.91 7.62
CA GLY A 396 15.71 -9.04 8.15
C GLY A 396 16.19 -7.93 7.19
N ASN A 397 17.16 -7.15 7.65
CA ASN A 397 17.68 -5.99 6.94
C ASN A 397 19.22 -6.03 6.81
N PRO A 398 19.81 -6.27 5.61
CA PRO A 398 19.14 -6.72 4.39
C PRO A 398 18.74 -8.20 4.47
N ALA A 399 17.64 -8.57 3.80
CA ALA A 399 16.96 -9.85 3.97
C ALA A 399 17.83 -11.08 3.66
N ARG A 400 17.55 -12.19 4.35
CA ARG A 400 18.18 -13.51 4.18
C ARG A 400 17.13 -14.61 4.17
N LEU A 401 17.41 -15.70 3.44
CA LEU A 401 16.55 -16.89 3.41
C LEU A 401 16.72 -17.70 4.70
N LEU A 402 15.59 -18.11 5.29
CA LEU A 402 15.59 -19.05 6.41
C LEU A 402 15.97 -20.46 5.93
N GLY A 403 16.82 -21.16 6.69
CA GLY A 403 17.50 -22.38 6.25
C GLY A 403 18.78 -22.13 5.41
N GLY A 404 19.13 -20.87 5.13
CA GLY A 404 20.29 -20.51 4.33
C GLY A 404 20.01 -20.56 2.82
N LYS A 405 21.06 -20.38 2.01
CA LYS A 405 20.93 -20.29 0.54
C LYS A 405 20.81 -21.65 -0.14
N ASP A 406 21.55 -22.65 0.37
CA ASP A 406 21.75 -23.91 -0.33
C ASP A 406 20.59 -24.90 -0.08
N ASN A 407 19.88 -24.75 1.05
CA ASN A 407 18.71 -25.54 1.39
C ASN A 407 17.66 -24.70 2.16
N PRO A 408 17.03 -23.70 1.53
CA PRO A 408 16.06 -22.84 2.20
C PRO A 408 14.81 -23.63 2.60
N LYS A 409 14.28 -23.34 3.79
CA LYS A 409 13.06 -24.00 4.30
C LYS A 409 11.87 -23.61 3.43
N LYS A 410 11.12 -24.62 2.97
CA LYS A 410 9.95 -24.46 2.10
C LYS A 410 8.63 -24.59 2.86
N HIS A 411 7.61 -23.90 2.40
CA HIS A 411 6.24 -23.98 2.90
C HIS A 411 5.39 -24.98 2.10
N ASP A 412 4.68 -25.85 2.83
CA ASP A 412 3.67 -26.73 2.25
C ASP A 412 2.38 -25.96 1.91
N LYS A 413 1.97 -25.04 2.80
CA LYS A 413 0.82 -24.13 2.66
C LYS A 413 1.22 -22.82 1.98
N ILE A 414 0.24 -22.11 1.42
CA ILE A 414 0.43 -20.80 0.75
C ILE A 414 0.35 -19.68 1.82
N PRO A 415 1.45 -18.95 2.12
CA PRO A 415 1.47 -17.97 3.21
C PRO A 415 0.48 -16.81 3.03
N GLY A 416 0.26 -16.36 1.80
CA GLY A 416 -0.69 -15.28 1.50
C GLY A 416 -2.13 -15.63 1.89
N LEU A 417 -2.49 -16.92 1.90
CA LEU A 417 -3.80 -17.40 2.36
C LEU A 417 -3.84 -17.64 3.87
N THR A 418 -2.75 -18.15 4.48
CA THR A 418 -2.75 -18.53 5.89
C THR A 418 -2.45 -17.38 6.86
N MET A 419 -2.01 -16.21 6.36
CA MET A 419 -1.65 -15.01 7.14
C MET A 419 -0.67 -15.26 8.30
N ASP A 420 0.14 -16.31 8.16
CA ASP A 420 1.00 -16.81 9.23
C ASP A 420 2.29 -15.99 9.32
N GLN A 421 2.27 -15.00 10.20
CA GLN A 421 3.40 -14.13 10.49
C GLN A 421 4.45 -14.77 11.41
N THR A 422 4.16 -15.88 12.11
CA THR A 422 4.93 -16.26 13.31
C THR A 422 5.54 -17.66 13.32
N SER A 423 5.17 -18.57 12.42
CA SER A 423 5.73 -19.94 12.37
C SER A 423 7.24 -20.06 12.20
N HIS A 424 7.90 -18.96 11.82
CA HIS A 424 9.35 -18.87 11.68
C HIS A 424 10.05 -18.35 12.94
N ILE A 425 9.31 -17.84 13.93
CA ILE A 425 9.83 -17.25 15.16
C ILE A 425 10.26 -18.34 16.17
N SER A 426 9.65 -19.53 16.11
CA SER A 426 10.07 -20.68 16.95
C SER A 426 11.47 -21.21 16.60
N GLU A 427 12.03 -20.82 15.46
CA GLU A 427 13.41 -21.08 15.05
C GLU A 427 14.31 -19.86 15.34
N TRP A 428 14.13 -19.24 16.51
CA TRP A 428 14.95 -18.12 16.99
C TRP A 428 16.40 -18.56 17.29
N SER A 429 17.23 -18.55 16.24
CA SER A 429 18.68 -18.46 16.36
C SER A 429 19.21 -17.21 15.64
N ASP A 430 19.95 -16.40 16.39
CA ASP A 430 20.94 -15.41 15.97
C ASP A 430 20.56 -14.24 15.04
N TYR A 431 19.35 -14.18 14.48
CA TYR A 431 18.89 -13.03 13.68
C TYR A 431 18.20 -11.97 14.55
N VAL A 432 18.99 -10.98 14.99
CA VAL A 432 18.48 -9.72 15.57
C VAL A 432 17.83 -8.88 14.47
N ILE A 433 16.62 -8.36 14.74
CA ILE A 433 15.85 -7.44 13.88
C ILE A 433 16.42 -6.02 13.97
#